data_AF-A0A0C2G9J9-F1
#
_entry.id   AF-A0A0C2G9J9-F1
#
_cell.length_a   1.000
_cell.length_b   1.000
_cell.length_c   1.000
_cell.angle_alpha   90.00
_cell.angle_beta   90.00
_cell.angle_gamma   90.00
#
_symmetry.space_group_name_H-M   'P 1'
#
loop_
_entity.id
_entity.type
_entity.pdbx_description
1 polymer ?
#
loop_
_entity_poly.entity_id
_entity_poly.type
_entity_poly.pdbx_seq_one_letter_code
_entity_poly.pdbx_strand_id
1 'polypeptide(L)'
;MFTHHPDLRRYFKGAENFTAEDVQKSERFDKQGQRILLAVYILADTFDDEPTFRAYARETVNRHRQYKMDPELWSDIEKFQAFFTVYVNFLASRGPLSDEQKKAWAQLGKVFDEECQSHLKELGLPHC
;
A
#
# COMPACT_ATOMS: atom_id res chain seq x y z
N MET A 1 -9.63 -4.05 4.66
CA MET A 1 -8.44 -4.93 4.45
C MET A 1 -8.59 -6.25 5.20
N PHE A 2 -8.57 -6.29 6.55
CA PHE A 2 -8.55 -7.55 7.33
C PHE A 2 -9.72 -8.51 7.06
N THR A 3 -10.90 -8.00 6.68
CA THR A 3 -12.07 -8.83 6.30
C THR A 3 -11.95 -9.46 4.92
N HIS A 4 -11.40 -8.73 3.94
CA HIS A 4 -11.42 -9.12 2.52
C HIS A 4 -10.09 -9.72 2.04
N HIS A 5 -9.00 -9.46 2.76
CA HIS A 5 -7.66 -9.97 2.47
C HIS A 5 -7.03 -10.55 3.75
N PRO A 6 -7.65 -11.59 4.35
CA PRO A 6 -7.21 -12.16 5.62
C PRO A 6 -5.82 -12.81 5.56
N ASP A 7 -5.36 -13.20 4.37
CA ASP A 7 -4.02 -13.74 4.09
C ASP A 7 -2.91 -12.72 4.38
N LEU A 8 -3.18 -11.42 4.15
CA LEU A 8 -2.22 -10.34 4.39
C LEU A 8 -1.97 -10.06 5.88
N ARG A 9 -2.84 -10.56 6.77
CA ARG A 9 -2.70 -10.37 8.23
C ARG A 9 -1.41 -10.97 8.79
N ARG A 10 -0.78 -11.92 8.08
CA ARG A 10 0.52 -12.53 8.45
C ARG A 10 1.66 -11.52 8.66
N TYR A 11 1.55 -10.33 8.05
CA TYR A 11 2.51 -9.24 8.20
C TYR A 11 2.27 -8.36 9.43
N PHE A 12 1.10 -8.47 10.05
CA PHE A 12 0.71 -7.69 11.22
C PHE A 12 0.96 -8.51 12.49
N LYS A 13 2.22 -8.58 12.93
CA LYS A 13 2.62 -9.40 14.09
C LYS A 13 1.77 -9.16 15.32
N GLY A 14 1.23 -10.22 15.92
CA GLY A 14 0.30 -10.18 17.05
C GLY A 14 -1.14 -9.85 16.68
N ALA A 15 -1.46 -9.70 15.38
CA ALA A 15 -2.79 -9.42 14.86
C ALA A 15 -3.15 -10.36 13.69
N GLU A 16 -2.46 -11.48 13.55
CA GLU A 16 -2.62 -12.43 12.44
C GLU A 16 -4.05 -12.99 12.34
N ASN A 17 -4.73 -13.11 13.48
CA ASN A 17 -6.09 -13.65 13.57
C ASN A 17 -7.16 -12.58 13.85
N PHE A 18 -6.82 -11.30 13.83
CA PHE A 18 -7.77 -10.22 14.14
C PHE A 18 -8.95 -10.23 13.16
N THR A 19 -10.15 -10.09 13.71
CA THR A 19 -11.39 -9.79 13.00
C THR A 19 -11.53 -8.29 12.73
N ALA A 20 -12.56 -7.89 11.98
CA ALA A 20 -12.88 -6.48 11.79
C ALA A 20 -13.18 -5.76 13.12
N GLU A 21 -13.85 -6.44 14.05
CA GLU A 21 -14.20 -5.90 15.36
C GLU A 21 -12.95 -5.67 16.22
N ASP A 22 -12.01 -6.62 16.20
CA ASP A 22 -10.73 -6.49 16.92
C ASP A 22 -9.93 -5.28 16.40
N VAL A 23 -9.92 -5.06 15.07
CA VAL A 23 -9.26 -3.90 14.45
C VAL A 23 -9.93 -2.60 14.88
N GLN A 24 -11.27 -2.53 14.89
CA GLN A 24 -12.02 -1.32 15.28
C GLN A 24 -11.81 -0.90 16.73
N LYS A 25 -11.49 -1.85 17.62
CA LYS A 25 -11.25 -1.59 19.05
C LYS A 25 -9.77 -1.40 19.39
N SER A 26 -8.88 -1.44 18.40
CA SER A 26 -7.44 -1.47 18.62
C SER A 26 -6.77 -0.11 18.41
N GLU A 27 -6.22 0.46 19.48
CA GLU A 27 -5.43 1.71 19.42
C GLU A 27 -4.23 1.59 18.46
N ARG A 28 -3.66 0.39 18.33
CA ARG A 28 -2.59 0.11 17.35
C ARG A 28 -3.07 0.41 15.93
N PHE A 29 -4.28 -0.03 15.58
CA PHE A 29 -4.84 0.17 14.25
C PHE A 29 -5.46 1.55 14.07
N ASP A 30 -5.85 2.25 15.13
CA ASP A 30 -6.13 3.69 15.04
C ASP A 30 -4.88 4.46 14.59
N LYS A 31 -3.74 4.22 15.26
CA LYS A 31 -2.45 4.84 14.92
C LYS A 31 -1.97 4.42 13.53
N GLN A 32 -2.05 3.13 13.21
CA GLN A 32 -1.62 2.63 11.91
C GLN A 32 -2.54 3.11 10.77
N GLY A 33 -3.84 3.22 11.03
CA GLY A 33 -4.83 3.77 10.11
C GLY A 33 -4.54 5.22 9.73
N GLN A 34 -4.19 6.05 10.72
CA GLN A 34 -3.75 7.43 10.45
C GLN A 34 -2.46 7.49 9.63
N ARG A 35 -1.47 6.63 9.94
CA ARG A 35 -0.20 6.58 9.21
C ARG A 35 -0.38 6.21 7.74
N ILE A 36 -1.18 5.17 7.45
CA ILE A 36 -1.41 4.75 6.06
C ILE A 36 -2.24 5.77 5.29
N LEU A 37 -3.22 6.41 5.94
CA LEU A 37 -4.01 7.45 5.28
C LEU A 37 -3.15 8.66 4.93
N LEU A 38 -2.31 9.12 5.86
CA LEU A 38 -1.33 10.18 5.60
C LEU A 38 -0.40 9.83 4.43
N ALA A 39 0.11 8.60 4.38
CA ALA A 39 1.00 8.17 3.30
C ALA A 39 0.32 8.26 1.93
N VAL A 40 -0.97 7.89 1.84
CA VAL A 40 -1.73 8.01 0.59
C VAL A 40 -1.96 9.47 0.20
N TYR A 41 -2.23 10.36 1.16
CA TYR A 41 -2.32 11.80 0.88
C TYR A 41 -1.00 12.36 0.34
N ILE A 42 0.13 11.98 0.94
CA ILE A 42 1.46 12.40 0.45
C ILE A 42 1.68 11.93 -0.98
N LEU A 43 1.35 10.67 -1.30
CA LEU A 43 1.49 10.15 -2.66
C LEU A 43 0.64 10.92 -3.67
N ALA A 44 -0.61 11.24 -3.33
CA ALA A 44 -1.49 11.98 -4.21
C ALA A 44 -1.03 13.44 -4.40
N ASP A 45 -0.64 14.11 -3.31
CA ASP A 45 -0.26 15.53 -3.31
C ASP A 45 1.11 15.80 -3.97
N THR A 46 1.99 14.81 -3.93
CA THR A 46 3.33 14.91 -4.53
C THR A 46 3.41 14.35 -5.94
N PHE A 47 2.31 13.81 -6.51
CA PHE A 47 2.36 13.10 -7.79
C PHE A 47 2.89 13.96 -8.96
N ASP A 48 2.54 15.25 -8.97
CA ASP A 48 3.01 16.20 -9.99
C ASP A 48 4.46 16.69 -9.75
N ASP A 49 5.02 16.44 -8.56
CA ASP A 49 6.43 16.64 -8.22
C ASP A 49 7.16 15.29 -8.24
N GLU A 50 7.43 14.79 -9.45
CA GLU A 50 7.97 13.46 -9.70
C GLU A 50 9.21 13.11 -8.85
N PRO A 51 10.22 13.99 -8.68
CA PRO A 51 11.36 13.73 -7.80
C PRO A 51 10.94 13.43 -6.35
N THR A 52 10.01 14.20 -5.79
CA THR A 52 9.51 14.01 -4.42
C THR A 52 8.66 12.75 -4.30
N PHE A 53 7.77 12.50 -5.27
CA PHE A 53 6.97 11.28 -5.32
C PHE A 53 7.85 10.02 -5.31
N ARG A 54 8.85 9.97 -6.21
CA ARG A 54 9.76 8.83 -6.32
C ARG A 54 10.61 8.66 -5.06
N ALA A 55 11.10 9.75 -4.47
CA ALA A 55 11.81 9.70 -3.19
C ALA A 55 10.96 9.11 -2.07
N TYR A 56 9.68 9.49 -1.99
CA TYR A 56 8.75 8.94 -1.00
C TYR A 56 8.41 7.46 -1.25
N ALA A 57 8.32 7.04 -2.51
CA ALA A 57 8.16 5.63 -2.87
C ALA A 57 9.35 4.77 -2.38
N ARG A 58 10.59 5.21 -2.64
CA ARG A 58 11.80 4.54 -2.14
C ARG A 58 11.85 4.48 -0.62
N GLU A 59 11.49 5.57 0.06
CA GLU A 59 11.42 5.59 1.52
C GLU A 59 10.35 4.65 2.07
N THR A 60 9.23 4.51 1.36
CA THR A 60 8.20 3.53 1.69
C THR A 60 8.78 2.11 1.62
N VAL A 61 9.48 1.75 0.54
CA VAL A 61 10.18 0.44 0.43
C VAL A 61 11.16 0.24 1.58
N ASN A 62 12.00 1.23 1.88
CA ASN A 62 13.01 1.16 2.95
C ASN A 62 12.40 0.85 4.32
N ARG A 63 11.24 1.44 4.63
CA ARG A 63 10.53 1.20 5.90
C ARG A 63 9.85 -0.17 5.96
N HIS A 64 9.52 -0.74 4.81
CA HIS A 64 8.80 -2.02 4.71
C HIS A 64 9.70 -3.25 4.55
N ARG A 65 10.96 -3.07 4.14
CA ARG A 65 11.92 -4.20 3.96
C ARG A 65 12.08 -5.09 5.20
N GLN A 66 11.95 -4.52 6.40
CA GLN A 66 12.09 -5.25 7.66
C GLN A 66 11.02 -6.32 7.87
N TYR A 67 9.85 -6.17 7.23
CA TYR A 67 8.77 -7.14 7.33
C TYR A 67 9.00 -8.38 6.46
N LYS A 68 10.09 -8.38 5.66
CA LYS A 68 10.47 -9.46 4.73
C LYS A 68 9.24 -9.95 3.97
N MET A 69 8.42 -9.01 3.51
CA MET A 69 7.26 -9.31 2.70
C MET A 69 7.75 -10.13 1.50
N ASP A 70 7.04 -11.22 1.22
CA ASP A 70 7.37 -12.16 0.15
C ASP A 70 7.74 -11.38 -1.13
N PRO A 71 8.86 -11.70 -1.81
CA PRO A 71 9.14 -11.21 -3.16
C PRO A 71 7.90 -11.14 -4.02
N GLU A 72 7.10 -12.21 -4.06
CA GLU A 72 5.89 -12.32 -4.87
C GLU A 72 4.76 -11.40 -4.40
N LEU A 73 4.86 -10.77 -3.22
CA LEU A 73 4.00 -9.65 -2.82
C LEU A 73 4.46 -8.30 -3.33
N TRP A 74 5.75 -8.16 -3.62
CA TRP A 74 6.29 -7.05 -4.39
C TRP A 74 6.16 -7.34 -5.90
N SER A 75 6.19 -8.62 -6.31
CA SER A 75 6.52 -9.04 -7.67
C SER A 75 5.48 -9.91 -8.37
N ASP A 76 4.37 -10.29 -7.72
CA ASP A 76 3.16 -10.55 -8.49
C ASP A 76 2.76 -9.20 -9.07
N ILE A 77 2.64 -9.17 -10.39
CA ILE A 77 2.07 -8.09 -11.19
C ILE A 77 0.71 -7.59 -10.65
N GLU A 78 0.09 -8.32 -9.72
CA GLU A 78 -1.16 -7.97 -9.04
C GLU A 78 -1.02 -7.37 -7.62
N LYS A 79 0.15 -7.35 -6.95
CA LYS A 79 0.20 -7.11 -5.47
C LYS A 79 0.67 -5.74 -4.98
N PHE A 80 1.43 -4.96 -5.74
CA PHE A 80 1.45 -3.50 -5.53
C PHE A 80 0.18 -2.83 -6.03
N GLN A 81 -0.35 -3.35 -7.14
CA GLN A 81 -1.74 -3.09 -7.52
C GLN A 81 -2.72 -3.58 -6.45
N ALA A 82 -2.40 -4.57 -5.60
CA ALA A 82 -3.30 -5.00 -4.53
C ALA A 82 -3.46 -3.92 -3.46
N PHE A 83 -2.42 -3.14 -3.10
CA PHE A 83 -2.64 -2.03 -2.18
C PHE A 83 -3.63 -1.02 -2.77
N PHE A 84 -3.41 -0.57 -4.01
CA PHE A 84 -4.28 0.39 -4.65
C PHE A 84 -5.66 -0.19 -4.96
N THR A 85 -5.78 -1.48 -5.24
CA THR A 85 -7.06 -2.20 -5.40
C THR A 85 -7.81 -2.24 -4.07
N VAL A 86 -7.15 -2.61 -2.97
CA VAL A 86 -7.71 -2.58 -1.61
C VAL A 86 -8.16 -1.17 -1.25
N TYR A 87 -7.36 -0.16 -1.60
CA TYR A 87 -7.64 1.23 -1.30
C TYR A 87 -8.81 1.79 -2.13
N VAL A 88 -8.84 1.53 -3.43
CA VAL A 88 -9.95 1.90 -4.32
C VAL A 88 -11.25 1.22 -3.89
N ASN A 89 -11.21 -0.07 -3.53
CA ASN A 89 -12.36 -0.78 -2.98
C ASN A 89 -12.82 -0.17 -1.65
N PHE A 90 -11.87 0.23 -0.79
CA PHE A 90 -12.18 0.96 0.43
C PHE A 90 -12.86 2.31 0.14
N LEU A 91 -12.33 3.12 -0.79
CA LEU A 91 -12.95 4.40 -1.17
C LEU A 91 -14.37 4.19 -1.71
N ALA A 92 -14.57 3.20 -2.59
CA ALA A 92 -15.88 2.84 -3.13
C ALA A 92 -16.88 2.40 -2.05
N SER A 93 -16.40 1.82 -0.94
CA SER A 93 -17.24 1.49 0.22
C SER A 93 -17.64 2.70 1.07
N ARG A 94 -16.97 3.86 0.89
CA ARG A 94 -17.23 5.10 1.63
C ARG A 94 -18.03 6.13 0.84
N GLY A 95 -18.09 6.00 -0.48
CA GLY A 95 -18.86 6.89 -1.34
C GLY A 95 -18.64 6.57 -2.82
N PRO A 96 -19.39 7.24 -3.71
CA PRO A 96 -19.22 7.05 -5.15
C PRO A 96 -17.82 7.46 -5.60
N LEU A 97 -17.20 6.63 -6.44
CA LEU A 97 -15.90 6.89 -7.05
C LEU A 97 -16.09 6.87 -8.57
N SER A 98 -15.78 7.99 -9.23
CA SER A 98 -15.88 8.12 -10.68
C SER A 98 -14.85 7.23 -11.39
N ASP A 99 -15.10 6.91 -12.65
CA ASP A 99 -14.17 6.12 -13.45
C ASP A 99 -12.86 6.86 -13.73
N GLU A 100 -12.89 8.19 -13.78
CA GLU A 100 -11.69 9.03 -13.87
C GLU A 100 -10.84 8.91 -12.60
N GLN A 101 -11.44 8.98 -11.42
CA GLN A 101 -10.72 8.78 -10.15
C GLN A 101 -10.11 7.37 -10.05
N LYS A 102 -10.83 6.33 -10.49
CA LYS A 102 -10.28 4.95 -10.52
C LYS A 102 -9.08 4.85 -11.45
N LYS A 103 -9.15 5.47 -12.63
CA LYS A 103 -8.03 5.53 -13.59
C LYS A 103 -6.84 6.30 -13.02
N ALA A 104 -7.08 7.40 -12.31
CA ALA A 104 -6.03 8.16 -11.65
C ALA A 104 -5.30 7.33 -10.59
N TRP A 105 -6.02 6.58 -9.74
CA TRP A 105 -5.41 5.66 -8.78
C TRP A 105 -4.62 4.54 -9.45
N ALA A 106 -5.12 3.99 -10.57
CA ALA A 106 -4.41 2.97 -11.33
C ALA A 106 -3.10 3.52 -11.93
N GLN A 107 -3.13 4.74 -12.48
CA GLN A 107 -1.95 5.42 -13.01
C GLN A 107 -0.92 5.69 -11.90
N LEU A 108 -1.36 6.25 -10.77
CA LEU A 108 -0.50 6.51 -9.62
C LEU A 108 0.14 5.22 -9.12
N GLY A 109 -0.65 4.15 -8.97
CA GLY A 109 -0.16 2.85 -8.53
C GLY A 109 0.87 2.25 -9.47
N LYS A 110 0.71 2.44 -10.78
CA LYS A 110 1.68 2.00 -11.79
C LYS A 110 3.03 2.72 -11.64
N VAL A 111 3.03 4.06 -11.56
CA VAL A 111 4.27 4.84 -11.41
C VAL A 111 4.96 4.55 -10.07
N PHE A 112 4.16 4.36 -9.01
CA PHE A 112 4.66 3.96 -7.70
C PHE A 112 5.37 2.60 -7.75
N ASP A 113 4.74 1.60 -8.38
CA ASP A 113 5.30 0.26 -8.53
C ASP A 113 6.61 0.29 -9.34
N GLU A 114 6.63 0.97 -10.49
CA GLU A 114 7.82 1.12 -11.33
C GLU A 114 9.04 1.62 -10.52
N GLU A 115 8.85 2.64 -9.68
CA GLU A 115 9.91 3.15 -8.80
C GLU A 115 10.32 2.15 -7.71
N CYS A 116 9.33 1.48 -7.09
CA CYS A 116 9.59 0.51 -6.04
C CYS A 116 10.38 -0.70 -6.54
N GLN A 117 10.05 -1.23 -7.72
CA GLN A 117 10.79 -2.35 -8.33
C GLN A 117 12.21 -1.96 -8.67
N SER A 118 12.40 -0.78 -9.26
CA SER A 118 13.73 -0.24 -9.57
C SER A 118 14.58 -0.15 -8.30
N HIS A 119 14.04 0.40 -7.21
CA HIS A 119 14.77 0.55 -5.95
C HIS A 119 15.03 -0.79 -5.24
N LEU A 120 14.09 -1.73 -5.28
CA LEU A 120 14.30 -3.09 -4.76
C LEU A 120 15.47 -3.78 -5.47
N LYS A 121 15.53 -3.65 -6.80
CA LYS A 121 16.63 -4.18 -7.61
C LYS A 121 17.98 -3.56 -7.23
N GLU A 122 18.03 -2.24 -7.05
CA GLU A 122 19.25 -1.54 -6.60
C GLU A 122 19.72 -2.00 -5.21
N LEU A 123 18.78 -2.31 -4.32
CA LEU A 123 19.09 -2.84 -2.98
C LEU A 123 19.50 -4.32 -2.97
N GLY A 124 19.51 -5.01 -4.13
CA GLY A 124 19.72 -6.45 -4.21
C GLY A 124 18.61 -7.25 -3.51
N LEU A 125 17.43 -6.65 -3.37
CA LEU A 125 16.25 -7.28 -2.80
C LEU A 125 15.40 -7.92 -3.91
N PRO A 126 14.52 -8.86 -3.55
CA PRO A 126 13.63 -9.48 -4.51
C PRO A 126 12.70 -8.46 -5.21
N HIS A 127 12.53 -8.59 -6.54
CA HIS A 127 11.81 -7.68 -7.44
C HIS A 127 11.27 -8.46 -8.66
N CYS A 128 10.32 -7.88 -9.43
CA CYS A 128 9.87 -8.36 -10.75
C CYS A 128 10.34 -7.45 -11.88
#